data_AF-A0A7X7C1P6-F1
#
_entry.id   AF-A0A7X7C1P6-F1
#
_cell.length_a   1.000
_cell.length_b   1.000
_cell.length_c   1.000
_cell.angle_alpha   90.00
_cell.angle_beta   90.00
_cell.angle_gamma   90.00
#
_symmetry.space_group_name_H-M   'P 1'
#
loop_
_entity.id
_entity.type
_entity.pdbx_description
1 polymer ?
#
loop_
_entity_poly.entity_id
_entity_poly.type
_entity_poly.pdbx_seq_one_letter_code
_entity_poly.pdbx_strand_id
1 'polypeptide(L)' 'SVNPPVNYYKNNDATQPPLVKWRSHANLLFINWLNYFVYQATPYEINEIAKLGELKV' A
#
# COMPACT_ATOMS: atom_id res chain seq x y z
N SER A 1 -14.46 -29.72 -2.57
CA SER A 1 -13.08 -29.56 -3.04
C SER A 1 -12.86 -28.10 -3.38
N VAL A 2 -11.76 -27.49 -2.95
CA VAL A 2 -11.43 -26.09 -3.28
C VAL A 2 -10.63 -26.10 -4.58
N ASN A 3 -11.01 -25.25 -5.54
CA ASN A 3 -10.30 -25.15 -6.82
C ASN A 3 -8.99 -24.36 -6.68
N PRO A 4 -7.95 -24.68 -7.47
CA PRO A 4 -6.70 -23.92 -7.49
C PRO A 4 -6.93 -22.43 -7.85
N PRO A 5 -6.13 -21.52 -7.28
CA PRO A 5 -6.23 -20.10 -7.57
C PRO A 5 -5.88 -19.80 -9.04
N VAL A 6 -6.77 -19.10 -9.72
CA VAL A 6 -6.67 -18.80 -11.15
C VAL A 6 -5.53 -17.82 -11.40
N ASN A 7 -4.70 -18.10 -12.43
CA ASN A 7 -3.58 -17.25 -12.85
C ASN A 7 -2.51 -16.98 -11.78
N TYR A 8 -2.49 -17.74 -10.69
CA TYR A 8 -1.58 -17.55 -9.57
C TYR A 8 -0.29 -18.37 -9.73
N TYR A 9 -0.40 -19.63 -10.16
CA TYR A 9 0.77 -20.48 -10.44
C TYR A 9 1.05 -20.58 -11.94
N LYS A 10 2.32 -20.74 -12.31
CA LYS A 10 2.69 -21.03 -13.70
C LYS A 10 2.08 -22.37 -14.11
N ASN A 11 1.33 -22.39 -15.21
CA ASN A 11 0.68 -23.59 -15.74
C ASN A 11 -0.23 -24.33 -14.73
N ASN A 12 -0.78 -23.63 -13.72
CA ASN A 12 -1.55 -24.22 -12.62
C ASN A 12 -0.78 -25.25 -11.77
N ASP A 13 0.55 -25.22 -11.81
CA ASP A 13 1.42 -26.11 -11.02
C ASP A 13 1.78 -25.47 -9.68
N ALA A 14 1.20 -25.96 -8.59
CA ALA A 14 1.41 -25.45 -7.24
C ALA A 14 2.79 -25.77 -6.65
N THR A 15 3.61 -26.60 -7.31
CA THR A 15 5.01 -26.82 -6.92
C THR A 15 5.92 -25.68 -7.38
N GLN A 16 5.45 -24.90 -8.36
CA GLN A 16 6.16 -23.74 -8.89
C GLN A 16 5.89 -22.49 -8.03
N PRO A 17 6.81 -21.52 -8.03
CA PRO A 17 6.58 -20.26 -7.34
C PRO A 17 5.39 -19.49 -7.96
N PRO A 18 4.67 -18.71 -7.14
CA PRO A 18 3.55 -17.91 -7.61
C PRO A 18 3.99 -16.74 -8.49
N LEU A 19 3.15 -16.41 -9.47
CA LEU A 19 3.31 -15.29 -10.38
C LEU A 19 2.73 -14.02 -9.76
N VAL A 20 3.58 -13.18 -9.20
CA VAL A 20 3.16 -11.92 -8.57
C VAL A 20 2.92 -10.84 -9.63
N LYS A 21 1.67 -10.72 -10.10
CA LYS A 21 1.28 -9.76 -11.16
C LYS A 21 0.67 -8.44 -10.63
N TRP A 22 0.37 -8.35 -9.34
CA TRP A 22 -0.36 -7.22 -8.74
C TRP A 22 0.52 -6.23 -7.96
N ARG A 23 1.81 -6.53 -7.74
CA ARG A 23 2.68 -5.74 -6.84
C ARG A 23 2.80 -4.28 -7.26
N SER A 24 2.94 -3.99 -8.56
CA SER A 24 3.04 -2.62 -9.07
C SER A 24 1.78 -1.80 -8.75
N HIS A 25 0.61 -2.39 -9.01
CA HIS A 25 -0.68 -1.75 -8.75
C HIS A 25 -0.93 -1.56 -7.25
N ALA A 26 -0.53 -2.52 -6.41
CA ALA A 26 -0.59 -2.37 -4.96
C ALA A 26 0.25 -1.18 -4.48
N ASN A 27 1.50 -1.05 -4.94
CA ASN A 27 2.36 0.09 -4.62
C ASN A 27 1.72 1.42 -5.07
N LEU A 28 1.20 1.48 -6.30
CA LEU A 28 0.53 2.67 -6.82
C LEU A 28 -0.70 3.04 -6.02
N LEU A 29 -1.51 2.06 -5.60
CA LEU A 29 -2.69 2.29 -4.75
C LEU A 29 -2.29 2.98 -3.45
N PHE A 30 -1.28 2.46 -2.73
CA PHE A 30 -0.85 3.04 -1.46
C PHE A 30 -0.23 4.43 -1.64
N ILE A 31 0.61 4.63 -2.65
CA ILE A 31 1.23 5.94 -2.92
C ILE A 31 0.15 6.97 -3.28
N ASN A 32 -0.78 6.62 -4.17
CA ASN A 32 -1.85 7.53 -4.57
C ASN A 32 -2.79 7.84 -3.40
N TRP A 33 -3.13 6.83 -2.60
CA TRP A 33 -3.98 7.03 -1.43
C TRP A 33 -3.33 7.99 -0.42
N LEU A 34 -2.06 7.76 -0.06
CA LEU A 34 -1.36 8.65 0.85
C LEU A 34 -1.27 10.07 0.29
N ASN A 35 -0.82 10.23 -0.95
CA ASN A 35 -0.57 11.55 -1.53
C ASN A 35 -1.85 12.36 -1.76
N TYR A 36 -2.86 11.75 -2.38
CA TYR A 36 -4.03 12.49 -2.86
C TYR A 36 -5.21 12.47 -1.88
N PHE A 37 -5.28 11.48 -0.99
CA PHE A 37 -6.41 11.37 -0.05
C PHE A 37 -6.02 11.61 1.40
N VAL A 38 -4.80 11.29 1.82
CA VAL A 38 -4.37 11.54 3.21
C VAL A 38 -3.71 12.92 3.31
N TYR A 39 -2.63 13.15 2.56
CA TYR A 39 -1.86 14.39 2.67
C TYR A 39 -2.62 15.62 2.15
N GLN A 40 -3.35 15.51 1.04
CA GLN A 40 -4.11 16.65 0.50
C GLN A 40 -5.40 16.94 1.28
N ALA A 41 -6.00 15.94 1.94
CA ALA A 41 -7.20 16.15 2.74
C ALA A 41 -6.91 16.64 4.16
N THR A 42 -5.67 16.54 4.62
CA THR A 42 -5.26 17.03 5.94
C THR A 42 -4.57 18.37 5.78
N PRO A 43 -5.08 19.47 6.37
CA PRO A 43 -4.36 20.75 6.38
C PRO A 43 -2.98 20.55 7.02
N TYR A 44 -1.93 20.64 6.22
CA TYR A 44 -0.56 20.53 6.70
C TYR A 44 -0.09 21.91 7.17
N GLU A 45 -0.34 22.20 8.45
CA GLU A 45 0.14 23.44 9.07
C GLU A 45 1.54 23.22 9.65
N ILE A 46 2.56 23.65 8.89
CA ILE A 46 3.98 23.49 9.28
C ILE A 46 4.29 24.12 10.65
N ASN A 47 3.54 25.15 11.05
CA ASN A 47 3.65 25.81 12.34
C ASN A 47 3.22 24.91 13.52
N GLU A 48 2.39 23.90 13.29
CA GLU A 48 1.97 22.93 14.33
C GLU A 48 3.08 21.91 14.64
N ILE A 49 3.97 21.66 13.69
CA ILE A 49 5.09 20.72 13.87
C ILE A 49 6.09 21.24 14.91
N ALA A 50 6.34 22.55 14.93
CA ALA A 50 7.18 23.18 15.95
C ALA A 50 6.62 22.97 17.37
N LYS A 51 5.29 23.00 17.52
CA LYS A 51 4.59 22.82 18.81
C LYS A 51 4.67 21.39 19.34
N LEU A 52 4.81 20.38 18.47
CA LEU A 52 4.96 18.97 18.87
C LEU A 52 6.30 18.69 19.56
N GLY A 53 7.35 19.47 19.27
CA GLY A 53 8.63 19.39 19.98
C GLY A 53 8.55 19.93 21.42
N GLU A 54 7.67 20.90 21.65
CA GLU A 54 7.42 21.52 22.96
C GLU A 54 6.46 20.69 23.84
N LEU A 55 5.64 19.83 23.22
CA LEU A 55 4.70 18.91 23.90
C LEU A 55 5.37 17.68 24.51
N LYS A 56 6.71 17.59 24.54
CA LYS A 56 7.43 16.64 25.37
C LYS A 56 7.59 17.21 26.79
N VAL A 57 6.55 17.11 27.60
CA VAL A 57 6.61 17.16 29.07
C VAL A 57 6.01 15.87 29.61
#